data_AF-L0CLF1-F1
#
_entry.id   AF-L0CLF1-F1
#
_cell.length_a   1.000
_cell.length_b   1.000
_cell.length_c   1.000
_cell.angle_alpha   90.00
_cell.angle_beta   90.00
_cell.angle_gamma   90.00
#
_symmetry.space_group_name_H-M   'P 1'
#
loop_
_entity.id
_entity.type
_entity.pdbx_description
1 polymer ?
#
loop_
_entity_poly.entity_id
_entity_poly.type
_entity_poly.pdbx_seq_one_letter_code
_entity_poly.pdbx_strand_id
1 'polypeptide(L)' 'NRLYRERLLFLGQHVDDEIANQLIGIMMYLNGEDEGKDMYLYINSPGGAVLAGISVYDAMQ' A
#
# COMPACT_ATOMS: atom_id res chain seq x y z
N ASN A 1 1.63 -10.90 10.00
CA ASN A 1 2.17 -9.77 10.79
C ASN A 1 1.06 -9.05 11.53
N ARG A 2 1.21 -8.82 12.83
CA ARG A 2 0.21 -8.14 13.69
C ARG A 2 -0.10 -6.72 13.20
N LEU A 3 0.87 -6.05 12.57
CA LEU A 3 0.76 -4.70 12.01
C LEU A 3 -0.32 -4.55 10.93
N TYR A 4 -0.49 -5.55 10.05
CA TYR A 4 -1.52 -5.48 9.00
C TYR A 4 -2.94 -5.60 9.57
N ARG A 5 -3.11 -6.29 10.71
CA ARG A 5 -4.41 -6.32 11.41
C ARG A 5 -4.79 -4.95 11.99
N GLU A 6 -3.78 -4.16 12.33
CA GLU A 6 -3.93 -2.75 12.74
C GLU A 6 -4.01 -1.79 11.53
N ARG A 7 -4.00 -2.32 10.29
CA ARG A 7 -4.05 -1.54 9.04
C ARG A 7 -2.92 -0.53 8.88
N LEU A 8 -1.74 -0.91 9.37
CA LEU A 8 -0.51 -0.13 9.23
C LEU A 8 0.34 -0.75 8.11
N LEU A 9 0.51 -0.01 7.02
CA LEU A 9 1.36 -0.37 5.88
C LEU A 9 2.62 0.50 5.89
N PHE A 10 3.73 -0.07 5.45
CA PHE A 10 5.03 0.60 5.44
C PHE A 10 5.67 0.47 4.06
N LEU A 11 5.95 1.60 3.42
CA LEU A 11 6.73 1.70 2.21
C LEU A 11 8.11 2.26 2.55
N GLY A 12 9.06 1.35 2.83
CA GLY A 12 10.42 1.68 3.28
C GLY A 12 11.52 1.51 2.22
N GLN A 13 11.14 1.24 0.97
CA GLN A 13 12.06 0.81 -0.09
C GLN A 13 11.70 1.43 -1.43
N HIS A 14 12.52 1.17 -2.45
CA HIS A 14 12.28 1.61 -3.83
C HIS A 14 10.94 1.10 -4.36
N VAL A 15 10.24 1.93 -5.13
CA VAL A 15 8.94 1.59 -5.72
C VAL A 15 9.14 1.01 -7.13
N ASP A 16 8.83 -0.26 -7.29
CA ASP A 16 8.74 -0.94 -8.58
C ASP A 16 7.41 -1.69 -8.68
N ASP A 17 7.19 -2.40 -9.80
CA ASP A 17 5.94 -3.10 -10.07
C ASP A 17 5.66 -4.22 -9.05
N GLU A 18 6.70 -4.87 -8.50
CA GLU A 18 6.52 -5.90 -7.49
C GLU A 18 6.01 -5.28 -6.18
N ILE A 19 6.67 -4.21 -5.73
CA ILE A 19 6.29 -3.53 -4.49
C ILE A 19 4.93 -2.86 -4.60
N ALA A 20 4.62 -2.25 -5.75
CA ALA A 20 3.30 -1.69 -6.03
C ALA A 20 2.21 -2.77 -5.96
N ASN A 21 2.40 -3.90 -6.64
CA ASN A 21 1.43 -5.00 -6.62
C ASN A 21 1.21 -5.56 -5.20
N GLN A 22 2.26 -5.68 -4.40
CA GLN A 22 2.15 -6.10 -3.01
C GLN A 22 1.35 -5.11 -2.17
N LEU A 23 1.62 -3.80 -2.30
CA LEU A 23 0.89 -2.74 -1.60
C LEU A 23 -0.60 -2.75 -1.96
N ILE A 24 -0.91 -2.78 -3.25
CA ILE A 24 -2.29 -2.81 -3.77
C ILE A 24 -3.01 -4.06 -3.25
N GLY A 25 -2.36 -5.23 -3.29
CA GLY A 25 -2.95 -6.47 -2.79
C GLY A 25 -3.30 -6.41 -1.30
N ILE A 26 -2.44 -5.82 -0.47
CA ILE A 26 -2.73 -5.61 0.96
C ILE A 26 -3.86 -4.59 1.14
N MET A 27 -3.89 -3.50 0.38
CA MET A 27 -4.96 -2.51 0.43
C MET A 27 -6.32 -3.15 0.11
N MET A 28 -6.41 -3.91 -0.98
CA MET A 28 -7.64 -4.61 -1.36
C MET A 28 -8.09 -5.65 -0.34
N TYR A 29 -7.15 -6.40 0.23
CA TYR A 29 -7.45 -7.36 1.29
C TYR A 29 -8.05 -6.66 2.52
N LEU A 30 -7.44 -5.57 2.99
CA LEU A 30 -7.89 -4.85 4.17
C LEU A 30 -9.21 -4.12 3.92
N ASN A 31 -9.43 -3.59 2.72
CA ASN A 31 -10.70 -2.97 2.34
C ASN A 31 -11.83 -4.00 2.32
N GLY A 32 -11.58 -5.19 1.76
CA GLY A 32 -12.56 -6.28 1.75
C GLY A 32 -12.93 -6.84 3.14
N GLU A 33 -12.07 -6.66 4.16
CA GLU A 33 -12.39 -7.04 5.54
C GLU A 33 -13.35 -6.05 6.23
N ASP A 34 -13.20 -4.74 5.98
CA ASP A 34 -14.10 -3.69 6.50
C ASP A 34 -13.77 -2.34 5.82
N GLU A 35 -14.62 -1.87 4.92
CA GLU A 35 -14.40 -0.64 4.14
C GLU A 35 -14.51 0.65 4.99
N GLY A 36 -15.12 0.59 6.17
CA GLY A 36 -15.40 1.76 7.01
C GLY A 36 -14.27 2.13 7.98
N LYS A 37 -13.23 1.31 8.07
CA LYS A 37 -12.11 1.51 9.00
C LYS A 37 -10.89 2.09 8.28
N ASP A 38 -10.24 3.06 8.92
CA ASP A 38 -9.08 3.74 8.33
C ASP A 38 -7.89 2.81 8.10
N MET A 39 -7.06 3.17 7.12
CA MET A 39 -5.78 2.55 6.80
C MET A 39 -4.68 3.60 6.76
N TYR A 40 -3.50 3.27 7.29
CA TYR A 40 -2.39 4.20 7.37
C TYR A 40 -1.19 3.66 6.61
N LEU A 41 -0.71 4.43 5.64
CA LEU A 41 0.51 4.14 4.88
C LEU A 41 1.65 5.06 5.33
N TYR A 42 2.68 4.49 5.94
CA TYR A 42 3.90 5.19 6.31
C TYR A 42 4.90 5.10 5.16
N ILE A 43 5.36 6.26 4.70
CA ILE A 43 6.25 6.37 3.53
C ILE A 43 7.62 6.87 3.96
N ASN A 44 8.63 6.03 3.74
CA ASN A 44 10.05 6.35 3.83
C ASN A 44 10.76 5.70 2.63
N SER A 45 10.50 6.24 1.44
CA SER A 45 10.97 5.66 0.18
C SER A 45 11.78 6.69 -0.62
N PRO A 46 12.84 6.26 -1.33
CA PRO A 46 13.53 7.10 -2.30
C PRO A 46 12.69 7.38 -3.56
N GLY A 47 11.48 6.81 -3.67
CA GLY A 47 10.66 6.82 -4.87
C GLY A 47 10.97 5.62 -5.78
N GLY A 48 10.66 5.76 -7.06
CA GLY A 48 10.96 4.74 -8.07
C GLY A 48 10.21 4.93 -9.38
N ALA A 49 9.68 3.85 -9.93
CA ALA A 49 8.97 3.88 -11.21
C ALA A 49 7.66 4.68 -11.10
N VAL A 50 7.48 5.64 -12.01
CA VAL A 50 6.31 6.53 -12.02
C VAL A 50 5.01 5.74 -12.20
N LEU A 51 4.98 4.77 -13.13
CA LEU A 51 3.78 3.96 -13.38
C LEU A 51 3.40 3.10 -12.16
N ALA A 52 4.38 2.51 -11.48
CA ALA A 52 4.18 1.75 -10.25
C ALA A 52 3.62 2.65 -9.12
N GLY A 53 4.09 3.90 -9.04
CA GLY A 53 3.54 4.88 -8.10
C GLY A 53 2.09 5.27 -8.43
N ILE A 54 1.78 5.48 -9.70
CA ILE A 54 0.42 5.80 -10.16
C ILE A 54 -0.55 4.65 -9.88
N SER A 55 -0.15 3.39 -10.11
CA SER A 55 -1.03 2.25 -9.82
C SER A 55 -1.33 2.10 -8.32
N VAL A 56 -0.39 2.43 -7.43
CA VAL A 56 -0.67 2.52 -5.99
C VAL A 56 -1.62 3.69 -5.68
N TYR A 57 -1.40 4.85 -6.30
CA TYR A 57 -2.27 6.02 -6.11
C TYR A 57 -3.72 5.74 -6.55
N ASP A 58 -3.91 5.11 -7.71
CA ASP A 58 -5.23 4.75 -8.23
C ASP A 58 -5.94 3.74 -7.34
N ALA A 59 -5.21 2.84 -6.68
CA ALA A 59 -5.78 1.89 -5.73
C ALA A 59 -6.17 2.51 -4.37
N MET A 60 -5.66 3.71 -4.06
CA MET A 60 -6.03 4.46 -2.84
C MET A 60 -7.31 5.29 -3.01
N GLN A 61 -7.72 5.55 -4.26
CA GLN A 61 -8.97 6.24 -4.58
C GLN A 61 -10.17 5.31 -4.46
#